data_AF-A0A1M2VNY7-F1
#
_entry.id   AF-A0A1M2VNY7-F1
#
_cell.length_a   1.000
_cell.length_b   1.000
_cell.length_c   1.000
_cell.angle_alpha   90.00
_cell.angle_beta   90.00
_cell.angle_gamma   90.00
#
_symmetry.space_group_name_H-M   'P 1'
#
loop_
_entity.id
_entity.type
_entity.pdbx_description
1 polymer ?
#
loop_
_entity_poly.entity_id
_entity_poly.type
_entity_poly.pdbx_seq_one_letter_code
_entity_poly.pdbx_strand_id
1 'polypeptide(L)'
;MPVTRTESKQASRSATHHRPGSVDVRPADSDIVTLSSDDDARPRKKVAVERKTARQRAKQKARAPLPPSTEIIEISSDDDEPPAKCRSSGSMSVLERRVKELEEENKKCKQAVLAAQAALQAKAPPSSNPPAKQGTPAPDVKFDKLRDMHYENVESLHVCPLPIPTLTSVLTLRSPALARLACGHTFCKDCLQDWFSTTLAQHMAAHPHYDPQVIVPAHWRAALARPNLSPLDRRHIEREIQRHAEAIPQPAYSCPTCRVEVRNKPAENFVVKHMVRTIAGAQGESCPKDNAAPRLVGQVVEGPWDGFIPFAYGFS
;
A
#
# COMPACT_ATOMS: atom_id res chain seq x y z
N MET A 1 -47.62 -19.06 -5.42
CA MET A 1 -47.14 -19.47 -6.76
C MET A 1 -45.69 -19.92 -6.63
N PRO A 2 -45.37 -21.21 -6.85
CA PRO A 2 -44.01 -21.70 -6.67
C PRO A 2 -43.17 -21.49 -7.94
N VAL A 3 -41.99 -20.90 -7.78
CA VAL A 3 -41.00 -20.66 -8.83
C VAL A 3 -40.09 -21.88 -8.93
N THR A 4 -40.12 -22.54 -10.08
CA THR A 4 -39.28 -23.69 -10.43
C THR A 4 -37.84 -23.28 -10.71
N ARG A 5 -36.91 -23.89 -9.98
CA ARG A 5 -35.45 -23.81 -10.12
C ARG A 5 -35.01 -24.77 -11.22
N THR A 6 -34.44 -24.25 -12.31
CA THR A 6 -33.81 -25.06 -13.36
C THR A 6 -32.33 -25.28 -13.05
N GLU A 7 -31.97 -26.55 -12.84
CA GLU A 7 -30.60 -27.04 -12.73
C GLU A 7 -30.00 -27.22 -14.14
N SER A 8 -28.78 -26.73 -14.36
CA SER A 8 -28.03 -27.00 -15.59
C SER A 8 -26.98 -28.07 -15.32
N LYS A 9 -27.12 -29.18 -16.04
CA LYS A 9 -26.37 -30.44 -15.89
C LYS A 9 -24.96 -30.34 -16.44
N GLN A 10 -24.07 -31.02 -15.72
CA GLN A 10 -22.74 -31.46 -16.13
C GLN A 10 -22.76 -32.18 -17.49
N ALA A 11 -21.79 -31.85 -18.36
CA ALA A 11 -21.36 -32.71 -19.44
C ALA A 11 -19.91 -33.15 -19.17
N SER A 12 -19.77 -34.42 -18.85
CA SER A 12 -18.55 -35.20 -18.87
C SER A 12 -18.51 -36.02 -20.17
N ARG A 13 -17.28 -36.40 -20.60
CA ARG A 13 -16.86 -37.30 -21.70
C ARG A 13 -16.00 -36.54 -22.72
N SER A 14 -14.88 -37.04 -23.24
CA SER A 14 -14.13 -38.27 -23.03
C SER A 14 -12.85 -38.17 -23.87
N ALA A 15 -11.83 -38.95 -23.49
CA ALA A 15 -10.56 -39.11 -24.18
C ALA A 15 -10.70 -39.58 -25.64
N THR A 16 -9.81 -39.12 -26.51
CA THR A 16 -9.48 -39.83 -27.75
C THR A 16 -8.00 -39.64 -28.09
N HIS A 17 -7.27 -40.75 -28.04
CA HIS A 17 -5.93 -40.93 -28.59
C HIS A 17 -5.95 -40.73 -30.11
N HIS A 18 -4.97 -40.02 -30.66
CA HIS A 18 -4.29 -40.36 -31.92
C HIS A 18 -2.97 -39.56 -32.06
N ARG A 19 -1.85 -40.27 -31.94
CA ARG A 19 -0.54 -40.01 -32.59
C ARG A 19 -0.47 -41.00 -33.80
N PRO A 20 0.45 -40.92 -34.77
CA PRO A 20 1.55 -39.95 -34.97
C PRO A 20 1.69 -39.42 -36.42
N GLY A 21 2.30 -38.25 -36.56
CA GLY A 21 2.84 -37.73 -37.82
C GLY A 21 4.25 -37.19 -37.58
N SER A 22 5.24 -38.00 -37.90
CA SER A 22 6.66 -37.70 -37.88
C SER A 22 7.01 -36.86 -39.12
N VAL A 23 7.54 -35.67 -38.90
CA VAL A 23 8.33 -34.96 -39.91
C VAL A 23 9.63 -34.56 -39.22
N ASP A 24 10.69 -35.28 -39.60
CA ASP A 24 12.08 -34.99 -39.29
C ASP A 24 12.45 -33.60 -39.83
N VAL A 25 12.63 -32.63 -38.93
CA VAL A 25 13.37 -31.40 -39.21
C VAL A 25 14.57 -31.38 -38.28
N ARG A 26 15.69 -31.79 -38.87
CA ARG A 26 17.04 -31.78 -38.34
C ARG A 26 17.43 -30.37 -37.85
N PRO A 27 17.84 -30.19 -36.58
CA PRO A 27 18.37 -28.92 -36.11
C PRO A 27 19.83 -28.78 -36.52
N ALA A 28 20.13 -27.71 -37.26
CA ALA A 28 21.48 -27.26 -37.53
C ALA A 28 21.99 -26.45 -36.33
N ASP A 29 23.16 -26.86 -35.85
CA ASP A 29 24.20 -26.10 -35.16
C ASP A 29 23.78 -25.10 -34.07
N SER A 30 23.90 -25.59 -32.83
CA SER A 30 24.05 -24.80 -31.63
C SER A 30 25.39 -24.05 -31.65
N ASP A 31 25.36 -22.75 -31.95
CA ASP A 31 26.45 -21.83 -31.59
C ASP A 31 26.51 -21.71 -30.05
N ILE A 32 27.41 -22.49 -29.45
CA ILE A 32 27.82 -22.38 -28.06
C ILE A 32 28.70 -21.13 -27.94
N VAL A 33 28.13 -20.02 -27.50
CA VAL A 33 28.88 -18.84 -27.07
C VAL A 33 29.52 -19.16 -25.72
N THR A 34 30.77 -19.66 -25.77
CA THR A 34 31.62 -19.80 -24.59
C THR A 34 32.10 -18.42 -24.15
N LEU A 35 31.44 -17.82 -23.16
CA LEU A 35 31.96 -16.63 -22.46
C LEU A 35 33.03 -17.08 -21.46
N SER A 36 34.25 -17.21 -21.94
CA SER A 36 35.45 -17.28 -21.10
C SER A 36 36.13 -15.91 -21.08
N SER A 37 36.23 -15.28 -19.91
CA SER A 37 37.32 -14.39 -19.44
C SER A 37 36.81 -13.68 -18.18
N ASP A 38 37.20 -14.10 -16.98
CA ASP A 38 38.44 -13.69 -16.32
C ASP A 38 38.49 -12.16 -16.05
N ASP A 39 38.06 -11.77 -14.85
CA ASP A 39 38.59 -10.60 -14.15
C ASP A 39 38.34 -10.73 -12.63
N ASP A 40 39.23 -11.47 -11.96
CA ASP A 40 39.27 -11.65 -10.50
C ASP A 40 39.96 -10.45 -9.82
N ALA A 41 39.39 -9.26 -9.97
CA ALA A 41 39.90 -8.05 -9.32
C ALA A 41 39.28 -7.89 -7.91
N ARG A 42 39.97 -8.45 -6.91
CA ARG A 42 39.68 -8.26 -5.48
C ARG A 42 39.60 -6.77 -5.10
N PRO A 43 38.47 -6.23 -4.60
CA PRO A 43 38.45 -4.89 -4.04
C PRO A 43 39.19 -4.89 -2.69
N ARG A 44 40.26 -4.09 -2.64
CA ARG A 44 41.11 -3.87 -1.47
C ARG A 44 40.27 -3.43 -0.26
N LYS A 45 40.48 -4.10 0.88
CA LYS A 45 40.06 -3.70 2.23
C LYS A 45 40.42 -2.22 2.48
N LYS A 46 39.43 -1.33 2.50
CA LYS A 46 39.60 0.00 3.07
C LYS A 46 39.59 -0.11 4.59
N VAL A 47 40.73 0.26 5.15
CA VAL A 47 41.00 0.36 6.58
C VAL A 47 39.97 1.26 7.24
N ALA A 48 39.39 0.77 8.34
CA ALA A 48 38.52 1.51 9.22
C ALA A 48 39.29 2.66 9.87
N VAL A 49 38.94 3.90 9.51
CA VAL A 49 39.34 5.08 10.26
C VAL A 49 38.24 5.34 11.28
N GLU A 50 38.50 4.95 12.53
CA GLU A 50 37.77 5.46 13.69
C GLU A 50 37.91 6.99 13.72
N ARG A 51 36.79 7.69 13.55
CA ARG A 51 36.65 9.07 14.00
C ARG A 51 35.61 9.13 15.10
N LYS A 52 36.08 8.96 16.33
CA LYS A 52 35.45 9.52 17.53
C LYS A 52 35.69 11.03 17.51
N THR A 53 34.62 11.83 17.47
CA THR A 53 34.55 13.05 18.28
C THR A 53 33.09 13.40 18.55
N ALA A 54 32.78 13.41 19.85
CA ALA A 54 31.61 14.02 20.42
C ALA A 54 31.54 15.51 20.05
N ARG A 55 30.35 16.01 19.72
CA ARG A 55 29.99 17.41 19.94
C ARG A 55 28.49 17.54 20.16
N GLN A 56 28.15 17.73 21.43
CA GLN A 56 26.94 18.41 21.87
C GLN A 56 26.87 19.80 21.21
N ARG A 57 25.68 20.17 20.70
CA ARG A 57 25.18 21.55 20.56
C ARG A 57 23.69 21.45 20.21
N ALA A 58 22.81 21.61 21.19
CA ALA A 58 22.20 22.90 21.55
C ALA A 58 21.31 23.48 20.43
N LYS A 59 20.03 23.11 20.49
CA LYS A 59 18.88 24.03 20.60
C LYS A 59 19.00 25.33 19.78
N GLN A 60 18.52 25.32 18.54
CA GLN A 60 18.07 26.54 17.87
C GLN A 60 16.73 26.30 17.16
N LYS A 61 15.68 26.86 17.75
CA LYS A 61 14.42 27.19 17.07
C LYS A 61 14.71 28.35 16.13
N ALA A 62 14.82 28.09 14.84
CA ALA A 62 14.71 29.12 13.81
C ALA A 62 13.37 28.94 13.11
N ARG A 63 12.46 29.87 13.41
CA ARG A 63 11.14 30.00 12.80
C ARG A 63 11.37 30.58 11.40
N ALA A 64 11.10 29.80 10.36
CA ALA A 64 11.16 30.28 8.98
C ALA A 64 10.07 31.35 8.75
N PRO A 65 10.37 32.44 8.02
CA PRO A 65 9.37 33.40 7.57
C PRO A 65 8.39 32.75 6.60
N LEU A 66 7.09 32.89 6.87
CA LEU A 66 6.02 32.49 5.94
C LEU A 66 6.07 33.39 4.70
N PRO A 67 5.92 32.83 3.48
CA PRO A 67 5.82 33.62 2.26
C PRO A 67 4.51 34.45 2.25
N PRO A 68 4.53 35.66 1.68
CA PRO A 68 3.34 36.51 1.55
C PRO A 68 2.29 35.82 0.67
N SER A 69 1.03 35.86 1.14
CA SER A 69 -0.15 35.35 0.44
C SER A 69 -0.26 35.94 -0.97
N THR A 70 -0.22 35.05 -1.95
CA THR A 70 -0.41 35.37 -3.37
C THR A 70 -1.86 35.77 -3.62
N GLU A 71 -2.02 36.78 -4.47
CA GLU A 71 -3.23 37.34 -5.06
C GLU A 71 -4.44 36.40 -5.11
N ILE A 72 -5.49 36.83 -4.41
CA ILE A 72 -6.86 36.38 -4.63
C ILE A 72 -7.31 37.05 -5.94
N ILE A 73 -7.45 36.25 -7.00
CA ILE A 73 -8.09 36.69 -8.23
C ILE A 73 -9.58 36.77 -7.94
N GLU A 74 -10.08 37.98 -7.71
CA GLU A 74 -11.51 38.30 -7.66
C GLU A 74 -12.11 38.04 -9.04
N ILE A 75 -12.83 36.92 -9.17
CA ILE A 75 -13.67 36.66 -10.33
C ILE A 75 -14.96 37.45 -10.10
N SER A 76 -15.03 38.66 -10.66
CA SER A 76 -16.25 39.46 -10.73
C SER A 76 -17.21 38.80 -11.73
N SER A 77 -18.05 37.88 -11.25
CA SER A 77 -19.22 37.42 -12.00
C SER A 77 -20.42 38.19 -11.49
N ASP A 78 -20.76 39.23 -12.24
CA ASP A 78 -21.94 40.08 -12.11
C ASP A 78 -23.17 39.30 -12.61
N ASP A 79 -23.95 38.74 -11.69
CA ASP A 79 -25.29 38.22 -11.96
C ASP A 79 -26.21 38.65 -10.81
N ASP A 80 -27.01 39.67 -11.10
CA ASP A 80 -27.88 40.44 -10.19
C ASP A 80 -29.14 39.61 -9.87
N GLU A 81 -29.01 38.64 -8.97
CA GLU A 81 -30.15 37.91 -8.40
C GLU A 81 -30.27 38.20 -6.88
N PRO A 82 -31.44 38.66 -6.39
CA PRO A 82 -31.59 39.13 -5.02
C PRO A 82 -31.35 37.99 -4.00
N PRO A 83 -30.48 38.18 -2.98
CA PRO A 83 -30.11 37.12 -2.06
C PRO A 83 -31.32 36.68 -1.21
N ALA A 84 -31.74 35.44 -1.41
CA ALA A 84 -32.67 34.78 -0.51
C ALA A 84 -32.08 34.75 0.90
N LYS A 85 -32.81 35.34 1.86
CA LYS A 85 -32.43 35.41 3.27
C LYS A 85 -32.32 34.00 3.86
N CYS A 86 -31.12 33.43 3.86
CA CYS A 86 -30.81 32.17 4.54
C CYS A 86 -31.02 32.32 6.05
N ARG A 87 -32.10 31.70 6.54
CA ARG A 87 -32.35 31.47 7.98
C ARG A 87 -31.58 30.23 8.41
N SER A 88 -30.45 30.36 9.11
CA SER A 88 -29.88 29.21 9.84
C SER A 88 -28.92 29.62 10.97
N SER A 89 -29.46 30.20 12.05
CA SER A 89 -28.69 30.46 13.28
C SER A 89 -28.98 29.46 14.41
N GLY A 90 -29.81 28.44 14.17
CA GLY A 90 -30.20 27.47 15.22
C GLY A 90 -29.26 26.26 15.37
N SER A 91 -28.53 25.88 14.32
CA SER A 91 -27.83 24.58 14.27
C SER A 91 -26.60 24.48 15.19
N MET A 92 -25.90 25.59 15.45
CA MET A 92 -24.68 25.55 16.25
C MET A 92 -24.93 25.30 17.74
N SER A 93 -25.97 25.91 18.32
CA SER A 93 -26.29 25.74 19.74
C SER A 93 -26.64 24.30 20.12
N VAL A 94 -27.23 23.54 19.19
CA VAL A 94 -27.55 22.11 19.38
C VAL A 94 -26.27 21.27 19.37
N LEU A 95 -25.35 21.56 18.45
CA LEU A 95 -24.05 20.88 18.37
C LEU A 95 -23.19 21.15 19.60
N GLU A 96 -23.12 22.39 20.07
CA GLU A 96 -22.36 22.76 21.27
C GLU A 96 -22.87 22.04 22.52
N ARG A 97 -24.20 21.94 22.67
CA ARG A 97 -24.80 21.17 23.77
C ARG A 97 -24.43 19.69 23.70
N ARG A 98 -24.44 19.10 22.49
CA ARG A 98 -24.10 17.69 22.31
C ARG A 98 -22.62 17.40 22.57
N VAL A 99 -21.72 18.32 22.19
CA VAL A 99 -20.29 18.21 22.50
C VAL A 99 -20.07 18.20 24.01
N LYS A 100 -20.71 19.12 24.74
CA LYS A 100 -20.59 19.20 26.19
C LYS A 100 -21.10 17.94 26.90
N GLU A 101 -22.23 17.39 26.46
CA GLU A 101 -22.79 16.14 26.99
C GLU A 101 -21.81 14.97 26.80
N LEU A 102 -21.24 14.83 25.60
CA LEU A 102 -20.27 13.77 25.30
C LEU A 102 -18.97 13.92 26.12
N GLU A 103 -18.52 15.14 26.40
CA GLU A 103 -17.36 15.37 27.26
C GLU A 103 -17.60 14.95 28.72
N GLU A 104 -18.80 15.22 29.24
CA GLU A 104 -19.22 14.81 30.59
C GLU A 104 -19.32 13.28 30.70
N GLU A 105 -19.89 12.60 29.70
CA GLU A 105 -19.95 11.13 29.63
C GLU A 105 -18.55 10.50 29.54
N ASN A 106 -17.67 11.05 28.71
CA ASN A 106 -16.30 10.55 28.55
C ASN A 106 -15.50 10.70 29.86
N LYS A 107 -15.71 11.80 30.60
CA LYS A 107 -15.13 12.00 31.94
C LYS A 107 -15.66 10.96 32.94
N LYS A 108 -16.97 10.66 32.92
CA LYS A 108 -17.59 9.66 33.79
C LYS A 108 -17.08 8.25 33.50
N CYS A 109 -16.96 7.87 32.22
CA CYS A 109 -16.37 6.58 31.81
C CYS A 109 -14.91 6.43 32.26
N LYS A 110 -14.08 7.47 32.09
CA LYS A 110 -12.68 7.44 32.56
C LYS A 110 -12.57 7.24 34.07
N GLN A 111 -13.44 7.87 34.85
CA GLN A 111 -13.48 7.67 36.30
C GLN A 111 -13.90 6.24 36.68
N ALA A 112 -14.88 5.66 35.98
CA ALA A 112 -15.32 4.29 36.20
C ALA A 112 -14.21 3.27 35.91
N VAL A 113 -13.43 3.46 34.84
CA VAL A 113 -12.27 2.62 34.50
C VAL A 113 -11.21 2.66 35.60
N LEU A 114 -10.87 3.85 36.08
CA LEU A 114 -9.89 4.01 37.17
C LEU A 114 -10.38 3.37 38.48
N ALA A 115 -11.66 3.52 38.81
CA ALA A 115 -12.26 2.89 39.99
C ALA A 115 -12.26 1.36 39.89
N ALA A 116 -12.59 0.80 38.72
CA ALA A 116 -12.54 -0.63 38.47
C ALA A 116 -11.11 -1.17 38.58
N GLN A 117 -10.12 -0.44 38.04
CA GLN A 117 -8.72 -0.82 38.15
C GLN A 117 -8.22 -0.82 39.60
N ALA A 118 -8.60 0.19 40.39
CA ALA A 118 -8.29 0.24 41.82
C ALA A 118 -8.95 -0.91 42.60
N ALA A 119 -10.19 -1.27 42.27
CA ALA A 119 -10.90 -2.38 42.90
C ALA A 119 -10.24 -3.75 42.59
N LEU A 120 -9.70 -3.92 41.38
CA LEU A 120 -8.92 -5.11 41.02
C LEU A 120 -7.60 -5.19 41.79
N GLN A 121 -6.92 -4.06 42.00
CA GLN A 121 -5.69 -4.02 42.82
C GLN A 121 -5.98 -4.30 44.30
N ALA A 122 -7.09 -3.81 44.84
CA ALA A 122 -7.47 -4.04 46.23
C ALA A 122 -7.94 -5.48 46.53
N LYS A 123 -8.48 -6.18 45.52
CA LYS A 123 -8.91 -7.58 45.65
C LYS A 123 -7.79 -8.61 45.47
N ALA A 124 -6.59 -8.20 45.07
CA ALA A 124 -5.46 -9.12 44.99
C ALA A 124 -5.05 -9.52 46.43
N PRO A 125 -5.21 -10.79 46.84
CA PRO A 125 -4.75 -11.23 48.14
C PRO A 125 -3.22 -11.03 48.24
N PRO A 126 -2.67 -10.69 49.42
CA PRO A 126 -1.24 -10.62 49.65
C PRO A 126 -0.64 -12.03 49.47
N SER A 127 -0.24 -12.35 48.24
CA SER A 127 0.43 -13.60 47.88
C SER A 127 1.81 -13.64 48.55
N SER A 128 1.89 -14.36 49.67
CA SER A 128 3.05 -14.48 50.55
C SER A 128 4.11 -15.49 50.09
N ASN A 129 4.18 -15.81 48.80
CA ASN A 129 5.25 -16.66 48.27
C ASN A 129 6.07 -15.91 47.23
N PRO A 130 7.38 -15.67 47.45
CA PRO A 130 8.27 -15.15 46.42
C PRO A 130 8.50 -16.25 45.35
N PRO A 131 8.00 -16.09 44.12
CA PRO A 131 8.29 -17.05 43.07
C PRO A 131 9.78 -16.93 42.69
N ALA A 132 10.42 -18.09 42.57
CA ALA A 132 11.77 -18.22 42.07
C ALA A 132 11.94 -17.46 40.76
N LYS A 133 13.06 -16.72 40.67
CA LYS A 133 13.50 -15.91 39.52
C LYS A 133 13.57 -16.75 38.24
N GLN A 134 12.45 -16.93 37.55
CA GLN A 134 12.46 -17.10 36.10
C GLN A 134 12.31 -15.71 35.52
N GLY A 135 13.32 -15.26 34.79
CA GLY A 135 13.36 -13.95 34.15
C GLY A 135 12.33 -13.88 33.04
N THR A 136 11.06 -13.69 33.40
CA THR A 136 10.07 -13.16 32.48
C THR A 136 10.50 -11.75 32.09
N PRO A 137 10.72 -11.47 30.79
CA PRO A 137 11.00 -10.12 30.34
C PRO A 137 9.82 -9.24 30.77
N ALA A 138 10.13 -8.09 31.39
CA ALA A 138 9.14 -7.16 31.89
C ALA A 138 8.11 -6.86 30.79
N PRO A 139 6.80 -6.98 31.06
CA PRO A 139 5.76 -6.68 30.08
C PRO A 139 5.94 -5.22 29.64
N ASP A 140 6.24 -5.01 28.36
CA ASP A 140 6.43 -3.69 27.78
C ASP A 140 5.06 -3.00 27.68
N VAL A 141 4.74 -2.16 28.66
CA VAL A 141 3.48 -1.40 28.80
C VAL A 141 3.15 -0.58 27.54
N LYS A 142 4.12 -0.37 26.65
CA LYS A 142 3.90 0.30 25.35
C LYS A 142 3.09 -0.55 24.37
N PHE A 143 3.07 -1.86 24.52
CA PHE A 143 2.39 -2.77 23.58
C PHE A 143 0.87 -2.74 23.72
N ASP A 144 0.34 -2.71 24.95
CA ASP A 144 -1.11 -2.69 25.20
C ASP A 144 -1.78 -1.42 24.66
N LYS A 145 -1.11 -0.27 24.77
CA LYS A 145 -1.63 0.98 24.22
C LYS A 145 -1.67 1.01 22.68
N LEU A 146 -0.78 0.26 22.03
CA LEU A 146 -0.83 0.07 20.58
C LEU A 146 -1.97 -0.87 20.18
N ARG A 147 -2.23 -1.89 21.00
CA ARG A 147 -3.29 -2.87 20.76
C ARG A 147 -4.68 -2.23 20.74
N ASP A 148 -4.98 -1.42 21.75
CA ASP A 148 -6.31 -0.79 21.89
C ASP A 148 -6.60 0.27 20.82
N MET A 149 -5.58 0.95 20.30
CA MET A 149 -5.77 1.98 19.27
C MET A 149 -5.99 1.39 17.86
N HIS A 150 -5.66 0.12 17.64
CA HIS A 150 -5.65 -0.48 16.30
C HIS A 150 -6.77 -1.48 16.01
N TYR A 151 -7.51 -1.95 17.02
CA TYR A 151 -8.56 -2.95 16.81
C TYR A 151 -9.67 -2.49 15.84
N GLU A 152 -10.09 -1.23 15.88
CA GLU A 152 -11.14 -0.74 14.97
C GLU A 152 -10.70 -0.60 13.50
N ASN A 153 -9.39 -0.59 13.22
CA ASN A 153 -8.87 -0.50 11.85
C ASN A 153 -8.49 -1.86 11.23
N VAL A 154 -8.48 -2.93 12.03
CA VAL A 154 -8.02 -4.26 11.60
C VAL A 154 -9.18 -5.19 11.20
N GLU A 155 -10.43 -4.82 11.49
CA GLU A 155 -11.61 -5.65 11.17
C GLU A 155 -11.82 -5.92 9.67
N SER A 156 -11.18 -5.16 8.77
CA SER A 156 -11.21 -5.40 7.31
C SER A 156 -9.94 -6.05 6.75
N LEU A 157 -9.13 -6.71 7.59
CA LEU A 157 -8.03 -7.54 7.10
C LEU A 157 -8.61 -8.85 6.54
N HIS A 158 -9.10 -8.81 5.30
CA HIS A 158 -9.47 -10.02 4.57
C HIS A 158 -8.20 -10.81 4.28
N VAL A 159 -8.05 -11.95 4.97
CA VAL A 159 -7.01 -12.94 4.67
C VAL A 159 -7.26 -13.44 3.25
N CYS A 160 -6.19 -13.48 2.43
CA CYS A 160 -6.27 -13.92 1.04
C CYS A 160 -7.05 -15.25 0.91
N PRO A 161 -8.13 -15.32 0.10
CA PRO A 161 -8.92 -16.53 -0.09
C PRO A 161 -8.24 -17.55 -1.02
N LEU A 162 -6.92 -17.43 -1.23
CA LEU A 162 -6.19 -18.49 -1.93
C LEU A 162 -6.39 -19.80 -1.16
N PRO A 163 -6.65 -20.92 -1.85
CA PRO A 163 -6.92 -22.20 -1.22
C PRO A 163 -5.63 -22.76 -0.62
N ILE A 164 -5.23 -22.19 0.51
CA ILE A 164 -4.19 -22.75 1.36
C ILE A 164 -4.94 -23.50 2.47
N PRO A 165 -4.85 -24.84 2.52
CA PRO A 165 -5.78 -25.68 3.27
C PRO A 165 -5.64 -25.62 4.81
N THR A 166 -5.01 -24.61 5.40
CA THR A 166 -4.83 -24.53 6.85
C THR A 166 -4.80 -23.08 7.36
N LEU A 167 -5.76 -22.72 8.22
CA LEU A 167 -5.84 -21.46 8.97
C LEU A 167 -4.61 -21.17 9.86
N THR A 168 -3.72 -22.14 10.06
CA THR A 168 -2.39 -21.95 10.66
C THR A 168 -1.44 -21.09 9.81
N SER A 169 -1.79 -20.81 8.55
CA SER A 169 -0.98 -20.03 7.60
C SER A 169 -1.22 -18.51 7.68
N VAL A 170 -2.15 -18.04 8.52
CA VAL A 170 -2.38 -16.60 8.78
C VAL A 170 -1.11 -15.90 9.31
N LEU A 171 -0.17 -16.66 9.91
CA LEU A 171 1.11 -16.16 10.40
C LEU A 171 2.29 -16.35 9.45
N THR A 172 2.13 -17.06 8.33
CA THR A 172 3.10 -16.99 7.22
C THR A 172 2.93 -15.72 6.39
N LEU A 173 2.61 -14.59 7.05
CA LEU A 173 2.84 -13.22 6.60
C LEU A 173 4.36 -12.92 6.53
N ARG A 174 5.12 -13.86 5.97
CA ARG A 174 6.53 -13.70 5.64
C ARG A 174 6.73 -12.81 4.43
N SER A 175 5.68 -12.54 3.64
CA SER A 175 5.79 -11.57 2.54
C SER A 175 5.86 -10.15 3.13
N PRO A 176 7.00 -9.45 2.98
CA PRO A 176 7.30 -8.24 3.76
C PRO A 176 6.53 -7.00 3.29
N ALA A 177 5.69 -7.09 2.25
CA ALA A 177 4.99 -5.96 1.66
C ALA A 177 3.48 -6.22 1.62
N LEU A 178 2.75 -5.56 2.53
CA LEU A 178 1.30 -5.51 2.51
C LEU A 178 0.84 -4.24 1.80
N ALA A 179 -0.01 -4.40 0.79
CA ALA A 179 -0.55 -3.32 0.00
C ALA A 179 -2.03 -3.09 0.35
N ARG A 180 -2.37 -1.86 0.73
CA ARG A 180 -3.72 -1.40 1.02
C ARG A 180 -4.29 -0.66 -0.18
N LEU A 181 -5.51 -1.04 -0.57
CA LEU A 181 -6.29 -0.36 -1.59
C LEU A 181 -7.10 0.80 -0.98
N ALA A 182 -7.54 1.74 -1.82
CA ALA A 182 -8.40 2.85 -1.41
C ALA A 182 -9.73 2.39 -0.77
N CYS A 183 -10.22 1.21 -1.16
CA CYS A 183 -11.41 0.59 -0.55
C CYS A 183 -11.18 0.02 0.86
N GLY A 184 -9.97 0.13 1.43
CA GLY A 184 -9.63 -0.32 2.78
C GLY A 184 -9.06 -1.73 2.86
N HIS A 185 -9.32 -2.59 1.87
CA HIS A 185 -8.79 -3.95 1.84
C HIS A 185 -7.26 -3.97 1.68
N THR A 186 -6.62 -4.89 2.41
CA THR A 186 -5.17 -5.07 2.41
C THR A 186 -4.82 -6.48 1.92
N PHE A 187 -3.85 -6.58 1.02
CA PHE A 187 -3.41 -7.83 0.41
C PHE A 187 -1.89 -7.98 0.51
N CYS A 188 -1.40 -9.21 0.37
CA CYS A 188 0.00 -9.43 0.10
C CYS A 188 0.36 -8.82 -1.27
N LYS A 189 1.53 -8.20 -1.39
CA LYS A 189 2.00 -7.57 -2.64
C LYS A 189 1.91 -8.55 -3.81
N ASP A 190 2.42 -9.77 -3.64
CA ASP A 190 2.50 -10.77 -4.71
C ASP A 190 1.09 -11.17 -5.18
N CYS A 191 0.18 -11.42 -4.23
CA CYS A 191 -1.22 -11.77 -4.48
C CYS A 191 -1.95 -10.70 -5.30
N LEU A 192 -1.74 -9.43 -4.95
CA LEU A 192 -2.36 -8.31 -5.65
C LEU A 192 -1.71 -8.06 -7.01
N GLN A 193 -0.41 -8.29 -7.12
CA GLN A 193 0.33 -8.21 -8.39
C GLN A 193 -0.11 -9.32 -9.36
N ASP A 194 -0.32 -10.54 -8.89
CA ASP A 194 -0.83 -11.66 -9.69
C ASP A 194 -2.25 -11.38 -10.19
N TRP A 195 -3.09 -10.81 -9.33
CA TRP A 195 -4.43 -10.38 -9.69
C TRP A 195 -4.40 -9.33 -10.82
N PHE A 196 -3.61 -8.27 -10.66
CA PHE A 196 -3.48 -7.24 -11.70
C PHE A 196 -2.83 -7.78 -12.98
N SER A 197 -1.85 -8.67 -12.88
CA SER A 197 -1.23 -9.31 -14.04
C SER A 197 -2.25 -10.15 -14.82
N THR A 198 -3.13 -10.86 -14.12
CA THR A 198 -4.21 -11.62 -14.73
C THR A 198 -5.19 -10.71 -15.45
N THR A 199 -5.62 -9.60 -14.82
CA THR A 199 -6.48 -8.59 -15.47
C THR A 199 -5.81 -8.01 -16.72
N LEU A 200 -4.52 -7.68 -16.65
CA LEU A 200 -3.76 -7.15 -17.78
C LEU A 200 -3.66 -8.16 -18.93
N ALA A 201 -3.38 -9.44 -18.62
CA ALA A 201 -3.31 -10.50 -19.62
C ALA A 201 -4.66 -10.71 -20.33
N GLN A 202 -5.77 -10.69 -19.57
CA GLN A 202 -7.13 -10.74 -20.13
C GLN A 202 -7.41 -9.54 -21.03
N HIS A 203 -6.98 -8.35 -20.62
CA HIS A 203 -7.13 -7.13 -21.42
C HIS A 203 -6.36 -7.21 -22.73
N MET A 204 -5.10 -7.68 -22.70
CA MET A 204 -4.27 -7.88 -23.90
C MET A 204 -4.85 -8.92 -24.85
N ALA A 205 -5.45 -9.99 -24.31
CA ALA A 205 -6.14 -10.99 -25.13
C ALA A 205 -7.39 -10.41 -25.83
N ALA A 206 -8.12 -9.52 -25.17
CA ALA A 206 -9.29 -8.84 -25.74
C ALA A 206 -8.92 -7.68 -26.68
N HIS A 207 -7.72 -7.10 -26.54
CA HIS A 207 -7.23 -5.96 -27.31
C HIS A 207 -5.85 -6.26 -27.93
N PRO A 208 -5.77 -6.97 -29.06
CA PRO A 208 -4.48 -7.38 -29.66
C PRO A 208 -3.52 -6.24 -30.05
N HIS A 209 -4.03 -5.02 -30.19
CA HIS A 209 -3.24 -3.82 -30.49
C HIS A 209 -2.82 -3.03 -29.25
N TYR A 210 -3.18 -3.49 -28.05
CA TYR A 210 -2.80 -2.84 -26.81
C TYR A 210 -1.32 -3.14 -26.50
N ASP A 211 -0.51 -2.08 -26.42
CA ASP A 211 0.88 -2.15 -25.96
C ASP A 211 1.08 -1.22 -24.75
N PRO A 212 1.37 -1.76 -23.55
CA PRO A 212 1.59 -0.94 -22.35
C PRO A 212 2.80 0.00 -22.47
N GLN A 213 3.76 -0.28 -23.35
CA GLN A 213 4.93 0.57 -23.57
C GLN A 213 4.64 1.78 -24.49
N VAL A 214 3.53 1.74 -25.24
CA VAL A 214 3.18 2.77 -26.24
C VAL A 214 2.23 3.83 -25.66
N ILE A 215 1.71 3.63 -24.45
CA ILE A 215 0.77 4.57 -23.82
C ILE A 215 1.35 6.00 -23.79
N VAL A 216 2.64 6.14 -23.49
CA VAL A 216 3.39 7.38 -23.66
C VAL A 216 4.33 7.23 -24.86
N PRO A 217 4.04 7.85 -26.02
CA PRO A 217 4.94 7.93 -27.15
C PRO A 217 6.38 8.31 -26.78
N ALA A 218 7.36 7.62 -27.39
CA ALA A 218 8.78 7.78 -27.06
C ALA A 218 9.30 9.21 -27.20
N HIS A 219 8.77 9.97 -28.18
CA HIS A 219 9.16 11.36 -28.40
C HIS A 219 8.73 12.29 -27.26
N TRP A 220 7.58 12.04 -26.61
CA TRP A 220 7.16 12.78 -25.43
C TRP A 220 8.01 12.45 -24.20
N ARG A 221 8.35 11.16 -24.00
CA ARG A 221 9.31 10.76 -22.96
C ARG A 221 10.66 11.45 -23.13
N ALA A 222 11.20 11.43 -24.35
CA ALA A 222 12.45 12.12 -24.68
C ALA A 222 12.35 13.63 -24.46
N ALA A 223 11.22 14.25 -24.83
CA ALA A 223 11.00 15.67 -24.62
C ALA A 223 10.95 16.06 -23.14
N LEU A 224 10.26 15.27 -22.30
CA LEU A 224 10.14 15.48 -20.85
C LEU A 224 11.46 15.24 -20.09
N ALA A 225 12.32 14.36 -20.59
CA ALA A 225 13.64 14.10 -20.02
C ALA A 225 14.62 15.28 -20.18
N ARG A 226 14.33 16.25 -21.05
CA ARG A 226 15.18 17.43 -21.24
C ARG A 226 15.11 18.34 -20.02
N PRO A 227 16.26 18.72 -19.40
CA PRO A 227 16.27 19.57 -18.21
C PRO A 227 15.83 21.01 -18.50
N ASN A 228 16.01 21.48 -19.73
CA ASN A 228 15.76 22.88 -20.14
C ASN A 228 14.41 23.07 -20.84
N LEU A 229 13.44 22.19 -20.59
CA LEU A 229 12.11 22.31 -21.17
C LEU A 229 11.33 23.46 -20.48
N SER A 230 10.76 24.37 -21.25
CA SER A 230 9.91 25.44 -20.71
C SER A 230 8.76 24.82 -19.88
N PRO A 231 8.41 25.38 -18.70
CA PRO A 231 7.28 24.89 -17.91
C PRO A 231 5.96 24.87 -18.70
N LEU A 232 5.79 25.78 -19.66
CA LEU A 232 4.61 25.83 -20.53
C LEU A 232 4.59 24.64 -21.49
N ASP A 233 5.72 24.34 -22.14
CA ASP A 233 5.86 23.21 -23.06
C ASP A 233 5.70 21.87 -22.33
N ARG A 234 6.22 21.78 -21.09
CA ARG A 234 6.03 20.60 -20.24
C ARG A 234 4.55 20.33 -19.98
N ARG A 235 3.78 21.34 -19.54
CA ARG A 235 2.33 21.23 -19.32
C ARG A 235 1.58 20.88 -20.60
N HIS A 236 2.01 21.42 -21.75
CA HIS A 236 1.45 21.07 -23.04
C HIS A 236 1.64 19.57 -23.32
N ILE A 237 2.88 19.07 -23.24
CA ILE A 237 3.20 17.66 -23.48
C ILE A 237 2.43 16.75 -22.53
N GLU A 238 2.37 17.10 -21.24
CA GLU A 238 1.58 16.35 -20.24
C GLU A 238 0.09 16.27 -20.61
N ARG A 239 -0.50 17.37 -21.11
CA ARG A 239 -1.89 17.39 -21.57
C ARG A 239 -2.12 16.52 -22.81
N GLU A 240 -1.18 16.50 -23.75
CA GLU A 240 -1.25 15.64 -24.93
C GLU A 240 -1.08 14.15 -24.57
N ILE A 241 -0.18 13.83 -23.64
CA ILE A 241 -0.04 12.48 -23.05
C ILE A 241 -1.38 12.05 -22.44
N GLN A 242 -2.01 12.91 -21.65
CA GLN A 242 -3.29 12.61 -21.02
C GLN A 242 -4.38 12.34 -22.07
N ARG A 243 -4.51 13.20 -23.10
CA ARG A 243 -5.49 12.99 -24.18
C ARG A 243 -5.27 11.67 -24.92
N HIS A 244 -4.01 11.32 -25.18
CA HIS A 244 -3.66 10.07 -25.84
C HIS A 244 -3.94 8.85 -24.96
N ALA A 245 -3.66 8.95 -23.66
CA ALA A 245 -3.95 7.91 -22.69
C ALA A 245 -5.45 7.62 -22.57
N GLU A 246 -6.28 8.67 -22.57
CA GLU A 246 -7.75 8.58 -22.52
C GLU A 246 -8.34 7.94 -23.80
N ALA A 247 -7.66 8.08 -24.94
CA ALA A 247 -8.08 7.46 -26.20
C ALA A 247 -7.77 5.95 -26.28
N ILE A 248 -6.85 5.44 -25.45
CA ILE A 248 -6.47 4.03 -25.44
C ILE A 248 -7.24 3.29 -24.34
N PRO A 249 -7.98 2.21 -24.66
CA PRO A 249 -8.69 1.44 -23.65
C PRO A 249 -7.70 0.85 -22.63
N GLN A 250 -7.90 1.19 -21.36
CA GLN A 250 -7.07 0.73 -20.24
C GLN A 250 -7.70 -0.49 -19.54
N PRO A 251 -6.87 -1.39 -18.98
CA PRO A 251 -7.37 -2.46 -18.11
C PRO A 251 -8.05 -1.88 -16.85
N ALA A 252 -9.28 -2.32 -16.58
CA ALA A 252 -10.02 -1.93 -15.38
C ALA A 252 -9.62 -2.82 -14.20
N TYR A 253 -8.65 -2.36 -13.40
CA TYR A 253 -8.24 -3.08 -12.19
C TYR A 253 -9.29 -2.94 -11.08
N SER A 254 -9.59 -4.04 -10.39
CA SER A 254 -10.58 -4.07 -9.31
C SER A 254 -10.02 -4.73 -8.06
N CYS A 255 -10.53 -4.37 -6.88
CA CYS A 255 -10.25 -5.08 -5.64
C CYS A 255 -10.72 -6.55 -5.72
N PRO A 256 -9.88 -7.55 -5.39
CA PRO A 256 -10.29 -8.96 -5.41
C PRO A 256 -11.51 -9.28 -4.54
N THR A 257 -11.65 -8.58 -3.40
CA THR A 257 -12.72 -8.82 -2.42
C THR A 257 -14.03 -8.12 -2.80
N CYS A 258 -14.03 -6.78 -2.89
CA CYS A 258 -15.25 -6.00 -3.09
C CYS A 258 -15.48 -5.54 -4.52
N ARG A 259 -14.58 -5.86 -5.45
CA ARG A 259 -14.65 -5.50 -6.88
C ARG A 259 -14.70 -3.99 -7.17
N VAL A 260 -14.48 -3.14 -6.19
CA VAL A 260 -14.32 -1.69 -6.36
C VAL A 260 -13.10 -1.41 -7.24
N GLU A 261 -13.26 -0.52 -8.22
CA GLU A 261 -12.21 -0.11 -9.15
C GLU A 261 -11.00 0.51 -8.42
N VAL A 262 -9.79 0.13 -8.84
CA VAL A 262 -8.53 0.62 -8.29
C VAL A 262 -7.90 1.61 -9.27
N ARG A 263 -8.09 2.90 -9.00
CA ARG A 263 -7.52 4.00 -9.81
C ARG A 263 -6.17 4.51 -9.30
N ASN A 264 -5.85 4.21 -8.04
CA ASN A 264 -4.66 4.70 -7.36
C ASN A 264 -3.68 3.57 -7.08
N LYS A 265 -2.38 3.90 -7.10
CA LYS A 265 -1.32 2.95 -6.71
C LYS A 265 -1.59 2.42 -5.30
N PRO A 266 -1.60 1.09 -5.10
CA PRO A 266 -1.75 0.51 -3.77
C PRO A 266 -0.68 1.04 -2.81
N ALA A 267 -1.11 1.51 -1.64
CA ALA A 267 -0.22 2.08 -0.64
C ALA A 267 0.28 1.01 0.32
N GLU A 268 1.55 1.05 0.70
CA GLU A 268 2.07 0.12 1.70
C GLU A 268 1.49 0.42 3.09
N ASN A 269 0.98 -0.60 3.79
CA ASN A 269 0.43 -0.45 5.13
C ASN A 269 1.52 -0.70 6.19
N PHE A 270 2.29 0.35 6.51
CA PHE A 270 3.40 0.27 7.46
C PHE A 270 2.98 -0.13 8.87
N VAL A 271 1.75 0.21 9.29
CA VAL A 271 1.22 -0.16 10.60
C VAL A 271 1.05 -1.67 10.69
N VAL A 272 0.37 -2.27 9.70
CA VAL A 272 0.17 -3.73 9.67
C VAL A 272 1.51 -4.43 9.50
N LYS A 273 2.41 -3.92 8.64
CA LYS A 273 3.78 -4.43 8.49
C LYS A 273 4.55 -4.44 9.82
N HIS A 274 4.46 -3.37 10.61
CA HIS A 274 5.09 -3.30 11.92
C HIS A 274 4.45 -4.28 12.91
N MET A 275 3.13 -4.36 12.95
CA MET A 275 2.40 -5.29 13.82
C MET A 275 2.79 -6.74 13.53
N VAL A 276 2.82 -7.14 12.25
CA VAL A 276 3.27 -8.48 11.82
C VAL A 276 4.70 -8.76 12.25
N ARG A 277 5.62 -7.79 12.08
CA ARG A 277 7.01 -7.92 12.53
C ARG A 277 7.12 -8.12 14.04
N THR A 278 6.34 -7.37 14.82
CA THR A 278 6.38 -7.47 16.28
C THR A 278 5.81 -8.80 16.76
N ILE A 279 4.72 -9.28 16.16
CA ILE A 279 4.15 -10.61 16.48
C ILE A 279 5.14 -11.72 16.10
N ALA A 280 5.73 -11.67 14.90
CA ALA A 280 6.73 -12.64 14.46
C ALA A 280 7.94 -12.68 15.41
N GLY A 281 8.46 -11.50 15.80
CA GLY A 281 9.56 -11.39 16.75
C GLY A 281 9.22 -11.96 18.13
N ALA A 282 8.00 -11.73 18.62
CA ALA A 282 7.53 -12.30 19.89
C ALA A 282 7.37 -13.83 19.83
N GLN A 283 7.08 -14.39 18.67
CA GLN A 283 7.00 -15.83 18.43
C GLN A 283 8.37 -16.49 18.18
N GLY A 284 9.46 -15.72 18.17
CA GLY A 284 10.79 -16.22 17.83
C GLY A 284 10.98 -16.50 16.35
N GLU A 285 10.04 -16.06 15.49
CA GLU A 285 10.19 -16.15 14.04
C GLU A 285 11.06 -14.99 13.54
N SER A 286 12.04 -15.32 12.71
CA SER A 286 12.83 -14.30 12.02
C SER A 286 12.01 -13.70 10.88
N CYS A 287 11.68 -12.41 10.99
CA CYS A 287 11.10 -11.68 9.87
C CYS A 287 12.10 -11.72 8.70
N PRO A 288 11.67 -12.06 7.47
CA PRO A 288 12.50 -11.95 6.29
C PRO A 288 13.09 -10.55 6.23
N LYS A 289 14.42 -10.48 6.22
CA LYS A 289 15.10 -9.21 5.99
C LYS A 289 14.77 -8.82 4.57
N ASP A 290 14.18 -7.64 4.43
CA ASP A 290 13.92 -7.02 3.14
C ASP A 290 15.30 -6.77 2.52
N ASN A 291 15.75 -7.69 1.65
CA ASN A 291 17.03 -7.59 0.93
C ASN A 291 16.87 -6.57 -0.22
N ALA A 292 16.26 -5.42 0.07
CA ALA A 292 16.20 -4.32 -0.86
C ALA A 292 17.64 -3.92 -1.15
N ALA A 293 18.07 -4.14 -2.40
CA ALA A 293 19.38 -3.72 -2.85
C ALA A 293 19.57 -2.23 -2.52
N PRO A 294 20.76 -1.83 -2.07
CA PRO A 294 21.04 -0.43 -1.76
C PRO A 294 20.70 0.42 -3.00
N ARG A 295 19.77 1.37 -2.83
CA ARG A 295 19.32 2.25 -3.92
C ARG A 295 20.50 3.13 -4.33
N LEU A 296 20.87 3.08 -5.61
CA LEU A 296 21.82 4.02 -6.20
C LEU A 296 21.19 5.41 -6.24
N VAL A 297 21.96 6.42 -5.82
CA VAL A 297 21.53 7.81 -5.83
C VAL A 297 21.27 8.23 -7.28
N GLY A 298 20.03 8.64 -7.59
CA GLY A 298 19.65 9.14 -8.91
C GLY A 298 18.88 8.16 -9.80
N GLN A 299 18.75 6.89 -9.40
CA GLN A 299 17.89 5.95 -10.13
C GLN A 299 16.44 6.10 -9.65
N VAL A 300 15.53 6.41 -10.59
CA VAL A 300 14.10 6.33 -10.35
C VAL A 300 13.79 4.84 -10.12
N VAL A 301 13.50 4.48 -8.87
CA VAL A 301 13.13 3.11 -8.53
C VAL A 301 11.69 2.95 -8.99
N GLU A 302 11.51 2.25 -10.11
CA GLU A 302 10.19 1.80 -10.53
C GLU A 302 9.60 0.95 -9.40
N GLY A 303 8.49 1.43 -8.87
CA GLY A 303 7.70 0.71 -7.88
C GLY A 303 7.04 -0.51 -8.52
N PRO A 304 6.69 -1.52 -7.73
CA PRO A 304 6.04 -2.73 -8.24
C PRO A 304 4.68 -2.48 -8.90
N TRP A 305 4.11 -1.30 -8.71
CA TRP A 305 2.80 -0.91 -9.25
C TRP A 305 2.89 -0.02 -10.50
N ASP A 306 4.10 0.39 -10.89
CA ASP A 306 4.30 1.40 -11.94
C ASP A 306 3.89 0.90 -13.34
N GLY A 307 3.93 -0.43 -13.57
CA GLY A 307 3.46 -1.04 -14.81
C GLY A 307 1.94 -1.23 -14.91
N PHE A 308 1.20 -1.14 -13.79
CA PHE A 308 -0.25 -1.35 -13.80
C PHE A 308 -1.02 -0.05 -13.89
N ILE A 309 -0.59 1.00 -13.18
CA ILE A 309 -1.34 2.27 -13.06
C ILE A 309 -0.48 3.43 -13.57
N PRO A 310 -0.45 3.66 -14.90
CA PRO A 310 0.46 4.61 -15.55
C PRO A 310 0.18 6.08 -15.21
N PHE A 311 -1.05 6.43 -14.83
CA PHE A 311 -1.49 7.83 -14.68
C PHE A 311 -1.99 8.22 -13.29
N ALA A 312 -1.45 7.60 -12.24
CA ALA A 312 -1.54 8.24 -10.92
C ALA A 312 -0.62 9.48 -10.86
N TYR A 313 -0.73 10.39 -11.84
CA TYR A 313 -0.25 11.76 -11.72
C TYR A 313 -1.23 12.47 -10.79
N GLY A 314 -1.10 12.17 -9.51
CA GLY A 314 -1.53 13.11 -8.49
C GLY A 314 -0.64 14.34 -8.65
N PHE A 315 -1.18 15.39 -9.24
CA PHE A 315 -0.82 16.75 -8.86
C PHE A 315 -1.27 16.90 -7.40
N SER A 316 -0.43 16.40 -6.47
CA SER A 316 -0.52 16.65 -5.04
C SER A 316 0.37 17.82 -4.67
#